data_AF-A0A517WF27-F1
#
_entry.id   AF-A0A517WF27-F1
#
_cell.length_a   1.000
_cell.length_b   1.000
_cell.length_c   1.000
_cell.angle_alpha   90.00
_cell.angle_beta   90.00
_cell.angle_gamma   90.00
#
_symmetry.space_group_name_H-M   'P 1'
#
loop_
_entity.id
_entity.type
_entity.pdbx_description
1 polymer ?
#
loop_
_entity_poly.entity_id
_entity_poly.type
_entity_poly.pdbx_seq_one_letter_code
_entity_poly.pdbx_strand_id
1 'polypeptide(L)'
;MLHSLRSFCSRFPVTAAFIAIAVGLFIAVQVYRINHNSAGQSDFDDALWKLGAVQPLVFVHDHPLIEEKDYPTGGPFDLWAGEWWRILVSGFHHGDLLHLVMNCIAIGFLGHLIEPVMRNWVYALFLIVATFVSLLPEYYWEHYPVGLSGAAFAMFGMLILLRKTDEHIAEVFTDREIHWGLGWLLLCFVLTYLGILNIANAAHVTGFLYGLLAGVVVINHSRWKSLFRFAFVALHLALIPATWLVCHPYWNGKYYWYLARHTEDLGQRITYLQQGVDLSPGEPKIGAELALSLYRTESVPFASWETILKSLKRNRSYEKGVELARLIWKQFHSEDQKAQARAMVDEIFGDESEDWSDRLQLTQVEMVQTDLAPERGGKGPAEELLFLKEQGPQTRTLKPQDLTAPQVDPGSPQSAVEGVTL
;
A
#
# COMPACT_ATOMS: atom_id res chain seq x y z
N MET A 1 -28.45 22.71 -22.77
CA MET A 1 -27.56 21.83 -21.99
C MET A 1 -27.58 20.38 -22.49
N LEU A 2 -28.73 19.68 -22.50
CA LEU A 2 -28.81 18.27 -22.96
C LEU A 2 -28.39 18.06 -24.43
N HIS A 3 -28.70 19.02 -25.31
CA HIS A 3 -28.30 18.94 -26.72
C HIS A 3 -26.77 19.08 -26.93
N SER A 4 -26.10 19.97 -26.17
CA SER A 4 -24.64 20.12 -26.26
C SER A 4 -23.92 18.93 -25.65
N LEU A 5 -24.47 18.32 -24.59
CA LEU A 5 -23.93 17.09 -23.99
C LEU A 5 -24.02 15.92 -24.97
N ARG A 6 -25.18 15.72 -25.61
CA ARG A 6 -25.35 14.66 -26.63
C ARG A 6 -24.43 14.85 -27.83
N SER A 7 -24.26 16.10 -28.27
CA SER A 7 -23.32 16.44 -29.34
C SER A 7 -21.87 16.12 -28.93
N PHE A 8 -21.44 16.49 -27.73
CA PHE A 8 -20.12 16.16 -27.20
C PHE A 8 -19.90 14.63 -27.14
N CYS A 9 -20.82 13.88 -26.52
CA CYS A 9 -20.69 12.42 -26.42
C CYS A 9 -20.69 11.73 -27.79
N SER A 10 -21.38 12.28 -28.79
CA SER A 10 -21.36 11.73 -30.14
C SER A 10 -20.06 12.01 -30.89
N ARG A 11 -19.40 13.13 -30.58
CA ARG A 11 -18.17 13.58 -31.24
C ARG A 11 -16.91 13.04 -30.56
N PHE A 12 -16.96 12.84 -29.25
CA PHE A 12 -15.85 12.37 -28.40
C PHE A 12 -16.30 11.18 -27.53
N PRO A 13 -16.73 10.06 -28.14
CA PRO A 13 -17.33 8.94 -27.40
C PRO A 13 -16.39 8.30 -26.37
N VAL A 14 -15.09 8.21 -26.65
CA VAL A 14 -14.12 7.60 -25.74
C VAL A 14 -13.84 8.53 -24.56
N THR A 15 -13.58 9.82 -24.82
CA THR A 15 -13.39 10.82 -23.76
C THR A 15 -14.61 10.91 -22.85
N ALA A 16 -15.81 10.93 -23.45
CA ALA A 16 -17.07 10.92 -22.71
C ALA A 16 -17.25 9.65 -21.87
N ALA A 17 -16.88 8.47 -22.39
CA ALA A 17 -16.95 7.22 -21.65
C ALA A 17 -16.03 7.20 -20.43
N PHE A 18 -14.78 7.66 -20.56
CA PHE A 18 -13.84 7.75 -19.44
C PHE A 18 -14.34 8.68 -18.32
N ILE A 19 -14.83 9.87 -18.70
CA ILE A 19 -15.43 10.81 -17.75
C ILE A 19 -16.66 10.19 -17.08
N ALA A 20 -17.54 9.53 -17.85
CA ALA A 20 -18.74 8.88 -17.31
C ALA A 20 -18.41 7.75 -16.32
N ILE A 21 -17.38 6.94 -16.58
CA ILE A 21 -16.92 5.89 -15.67
C ILE A 21 -16.39 6.51 -14.37
N ALA A 22 -15.53 7.52 -14.46
CA ALA A 22 -14.98 8.19 -13.28
C ALA A 22 -16.06 8.85 -12.41
N VAL A 23 -17.00 9.57 -13.04
CA VAL A 23 -18.14 10.18 -12.34
C VAL A 23 -19.06 9.10 -11.75
N GLY A 24 -19.32 8.03 -12.49
CA GLY A 24 -20.16 6.91 -12.04
C GLY A 24 -19.57 6.21 -10.82
N LEU A 25 -18.26 5.92 -10.83
CA LEU A 25 -17.57 5.34 -9.68
C LEU A 25 -17.55 6.27 -8.48
N PHE A 26 -17.30 7.57 -8.69
CA PHE A 26 -17.37 8.55 -7.60
C PHE A 26 -18.77 8.60 -6.96
N ILE A 27 -19.83 8.61 -7.77
CA ILE A 27 -21.22 8.53 -7.26
C ILE A 27 -21.44 7.22 -6.51
N ALA A 28 -20.97 6.09 -7.03
CA ALA A 28 -21.10 4.79 -6.38
C ALA A 28 -20.44 4.77 -4.99
N VAL A 29 -19.26 5.39 -4.85
CA VAL A 29 -18.57 5.57 -3.57
C VAL A 29 -19.44 6.40 -2.61
N GLN A 30 -19.99 7.53 -3.05
CA GLN A 30 -20.87 8.35 -2.19
C GLN A 30 -22.14 7.61 -1.78
N VAL A 31 -22.77 6.87 -2.70
CA VAL A 31 -23.97 6.05 -2.41
C VAL A 31 -23.64 4.95 -1.41
N TYR A 32 -22.50 4.28 -1.55
CA TYR A 32 -22.04 3.28 -0.61
C TYR A 32 -21.91 3.86 0.80
N ARG A 33 -21.26 5.01 0.94
CA ARG A 33 -21.09 5.71 2.23
C ARG A 33 -22.42 6.12 2.87
N ILE A 34 -23.33 6.67 2.08
CA ILE A 34 -24.67 7.06 2.56
C ILE A 34 -25.44 5.85 3.07
N ASN A 35 -25.41 4.72 2.34
CA ASN A 35 -26.15 3.52 2.72
C ASN A 35 -25.61 2.83 3.98
N HIS A 36 -24.34 3.05 4.33
CA HIS A 36 -23.71 2.46 5.51
C HIS A 36 -23.65 3.43 6.71
N ASN A 37 -24.35 4.58 6.65
CA ASN A 37 -24.36 5.63 7.70
C ASN A 37 -22.94 6.10 8.08
N SER A 38 -22.11 6.21 7.06
CA SER A 38 -20.68 6.38 7.19
C SER A 38 -20.28 7.81 6.83
N ALA A 39 -19.91 8.60 7.83
CA ALA A 39 -19.52 10.01 7.66
C ALA A 39 -18.00 10.24 7.75
N GLY A 40 -17.22 9.21 8.11
CA GLY A 40 -15.77 9.31 8.30
C GLY A 40 -14.97 9.23 7.00
N GLN A 41 -13.69 9.59 7.08
CA GLN A 41 -12.71 9.38 6.01
C GLN A 41 -12.27 7.92 5.91
N SER A 42 -12.24 7.18 7.03
CA SER A 42 -12.07 5.72 7.06
C SER A 42 -13.06 4.98 6.18
N ASP A 43 -14.31 5.45 6.17
CA ASP A 43 -15.37 4.82 5.42
C ASP A 43 -15.30 5.16 3.93
N PHE A 44 -14.56 6.22 3.60
CA PHE A 44 -14.30 6.59 2.22
C PHE A 44 -13.28 5.63 1.59
N ASP A 45 -12.20 5.34 2.31
CA ASP A 45 -11.16 4.40 1.87
C ASP A 45 -11.73 2.96 1.79
N ASP A 46 -12.58 2.55 2.74
CA ASP A 46 -13.30 1.27 2.65
C ASP A 46 -14.22 1.22 1.41
N ALA A 47 -15.00 2.28 1.16
CA ALA A 47 -15.87 2.35 -0.02
C ALA A 47 -15.09 2.26 -1.35
N LEU A 48 -13.96 2.97 -1.45
CA LEU A 48 -13.04 2.89 -2.58
C LEU A 48 -12.57 1.45 -2.80
N TRP A 49 -12.08 0.80 -1.74
CA TRP A 49 -11.59 -0.58 -1.79
C TRP A 49 -12.67 -1.58 -2.20
N LYS A 50 -13.88 -1.49 -1.61
CA LYS A 50 -15.03 -2.34 -1.97
C LYS A 50 -15.43 -2.19 -3.43
N LEU A 51 -15.18 -1.03 -4.01
CA LEU A 51 -15.43 -0.72 -5.43
C LEU A 51 -14.18 -0.87 -6.31
N GLY A 52 -13.19 -1.64 -5.86
CA GLY A 52 -12.09 -2.11 -6.70
C GLY A 52 -10.85 -1.21 -6.72
N ALA A 53 -10.78 -0.16 -5.90
CA ALA A 53 -9.52 0.55 -5.69
C ALA A 53 -8.53 -0.35 -4.94
N VAL A 54 -7.24 -0.08 -5.12
CA VAL A 54 -6.20 -0.53 -4.21
C VAL A 54 -6.18 0.42 -3.03
N GLN A 55 -6.16 -0.13 -1.82
CA GLN A 55 -6.03 0.61 -0.57
C GLN A 55 -5.01 -0.11 0.31
N PRO A 56 -4.37 0.59 1.26
CA PRO A 56 -3.66 -0.09 2.33
C PRO A 56 -4.71 -0.89 3.10
N LEU A 57 -4.48 -2.19 3.33
CA LEU A 57 -5.38 -3.02 4.12
C LEU A 57 -4.68 -3.44 5.40
N VAL A 58 -5.45 -3.59 6.47
CA VAL A 58 -5.01 -4.08 7.77
C VAL A 58 -5.93 -5.20 8.22
N PHE A 59 -5.39 -6.14 9.01
CA PHE A 59 -6.22 -7.21 9.58
C PHE A 59 -7.04 -6.68 10.76
N VAL A 60 -8.35 -6.91 10.70
CA VAL A 60 -9.31 -6.55 11.75
C VAL A 60 -9.16 -7.45 12.98
N HIS A 61 -8.74 -8.70 12.76
CA HIS A 61 -8.57 -9.71 13.80
C HIS A 61 -7.16 -10.25 13.79
N ASP A 62 -6.29 -9.62 14.56
CA ASP A 62 -4.97 -10.14 14.87
C ASP A 62 -5.03 -11.16 16.02
N HIS A 63 -3.94 -11.89 16.23
CA HIS A 63 -3.78 -12.76 17.40
C HIS A 63 -3.93 -11.91 18.68
N PRO A 64 -4.61 -12.35 19.76
CA PRO A 64 -4.85 -11.52 20.95
C PRO A 64 -3.55 -10.99 21.61
N LEU A 65 -2.45 -11.74 21.49
CA LEU A 65 -1.11 -11.31 21.94
C LEU A 65 -0.37 -10.34 20.99
N ILE A 66 -0.93 -10.06 19.81
CA ILE A 66 -0.36 -9.25 18.73
C ILE A 66 -1.40 -8.21 18.21
N GLU A 67 -2.59 -8.19 18.80
CA GLU A 67 -3.66 -7.27 18.39
C GLU A 67 -3.27 -5.86 18.80
N GLU A 68 -3.13 -5.00 17.80
CA GLU A 68 -2.75 -3.62 18.00
C GLU A 68 -3.61 -2.73 17.13
N LYS A 69 -4.49 -1.98 17.79
CA LYS A 69 -5.41 -1.03 17.16
C LYS A 69 -4.72 0.26 16.77
N ASP A 70 -3.68 0.64 17.50
CA ASP A 70 -3.01 1.93 17.35
C ASP A 70 -1.90 1.89 16.28
N TYR A 71 -1.39 0.68 15.97
CA TYR A 71 -0.28 0.47 15.04
C TYR A 71 -0.47 -0.78 14.15
N PRO A 72 -1.39 -0.74 13.17
CA PRO A 72 -1.59 -1.88 12.29
C PRO A 72 -0.56 -2.00 11.16
N THR A 73 0.22 -3.08 11.11
CA THR A 73 0.99 -3.46 9.90
C THR A 73 0.02 -3.73 8.74
N GLY A 74 0.07 -2.87 7.72
CA GLY A 74 -0.82 -2.93 6.56
C GLY A 74 -0.09 -2.99 5.23
N GLY A 75 -0.82 -3.40 4.18
CA GLY A 75 -0.32 -3.44 2.81
C GLY A 75 -1.42 -3.71 1.78
N PRO A 76 -1.13 -3.65 0.47
CA PRO A 76 -2.11 -3.93 -0.57
C PRO A 76 -2.31 -5.44 -0.76
N PHE A 77 -2.83 -6.12 0.26
CA PHE A 77 -2.91 -7.58 0.27
C PHE A 77 -3.67 -8.17 -0.92
N ASP A 78 -4.69 -7.49 -1.46
CA ASP A 78 -5.38 -7.94 -2.66
C ASP A 78 -4.50 -7.90 -3.91
N LEU A 79 -3.58 -6.93 -4.03
CA LEU A 79 -2.59 -6.95 -5.10
C LEU A 79 -1.67 -8.15 -4.96
N TRP A 80 -1.25 -8.46 -3.73
CA TRP A 80 -0.43 -9.63 -3.42
C TRP A 80 -1.18 -10.96 -3.59
N ALA A 81 -2.50 -10.94 -3.51
CA ALA A 81 -3.38 -12.05 -3.87
C ALA A 81 -3.60 -12.18 -5.39
N GLY A 82 -3.04 -11.26 -6.20
CA GLY A 82 -3.11 -11.30 -7.66
C GLY A 82 -4.23 -10.46 -8.28
N GLU A 83 -4.91 -9.59 -7.53
CA GLU A 83 -5.96 -8.70 -8.03
C GLU A 83 -5.40 -7.47 -8.78
N TRP A 84 -4.48 -7.69 -9.72
CA TRP A 84 -3.78 -6.66 -10.50
C TRP A 84 -4.72 -5.69 -11.25
N TRP A 85 -5.94 -6.14 -11.57
CA TRP A 85 -6.95 -5.33 -12.25
C TRP A 85 -7.36 -4.10 -11.43
N ARG A 86 -7.19 -4.14 -10.09
CA ARG A 86 -7.44 -3.01 -9.19
C ARG A 86 -6.57 -1.80 -9.50
N ILE A 87 -5.37 -2.01 -10.04
CA ILE A 87 -4.48 -0.92 -10.46
C ILE A 87 -5.18 -0.03 -11.47
N LEU A 88 -5.80 -0.64 -12.50
CA LEU A 88 -6.52 0.10 -13.52
C LEU A 88 -7.76 0.79 -12.95
N VAL A 89 -8.53 0.09 -12.11
CA VAL A 89 -9.76 0.62 -11.51
C VAL A 89 -9.47 1.80 -10.58
N SER A 90 -8.35 1.76 -9.84
CA SER A 90 -7.89 2.86 -8.97
C SER A 90 -7.71 4.16 -9.75
N GLY A 91 -7.25 4.09 -11.00
CA GLY A 91 -7.12 5.26 -11.87
C GLY A 91 -8.45 5.93 -12.23
N PHE A 92 -9.59 5.25 -12.09
CA PHE A 92 -10.91 5.87 -12.31
C PHE A 92 -11.56 6.40 -11.02
N HIS A 93 -11.08 5.94 -9.86
CA HIS A 93 -11.51 6.47 -8.56
C HIS A 93 -10.95 7.86 -8.30
N HIS A 94 -11.57 8.63 -7.40
CA HIS A 94 -11.11 9.97 -7.03
C HIS A 94 -11.35 10.21 -5.55
N GLY A 95 -10.38 10.84 -4.88
CA GLY A 95 -10.41 11.11 -3.44
C GLY A 95 -11.45 12.14 -3.00
N ASP A 96 -11.75 13.11 -3.88
CA ASP A 96 -12.67 14.20 -3.57
C ASP A 96 -13.26 14.82 -4.85
N LEU A 97 -14.24 15.70 -4.66
CA LEU A 97 -14.98 16.32 -5.76
C LEU A 97 -14.10 17.29 -6.57
N LEU A 98 -13.22 18.06 -5.93
CA LEU A 98 -12.34 19.00 -6.63
C LEU A 98 -11.36 18.22 -7.51
N HIS A 99 -10.76 17.16 -6.97
CA HIS A 99 -9.87 16.27 -7.71
C HIS A 99 -10.59 15.62 -8.92
N LEU A 100 -11.82 15.14 -8.75
CA LEU A 100 -12.64 14.63 -9.87
C LEU A 100 -12.89 15.71 -10.94
N VAL A 101 -13.36 16.88 -10.54
CA VAL A 101 -13.70 17.96 -11.48
C VAL A 101 -12.48 18.39 -12.29
N MET A 102 -11.33 18.56 -11.64
CA MET A 102 -10.08 18.93 -12.31
C MET A 102 -9.65 17.88 -13.32
N ASN A 103 -9.76 16.59 -12.99
CA ASN A 103 -9.46 15.50 -13.93
C ASN A 103 -10.45 15.46 -15.11
N CYS A 104 -11.76 15.64 -14.86
CA CYS A 104 -12.74 15.69 -15.93
C CYS A 104 -12.49 16.85 -16.90
N ILE A 105 -12.09 18.02 -16.38
CA ILE A 105 -11.72 19.19 -17.21
C ILE A 105 -10.48 18.86 -18.04
N ALA A 106 -9.43 18.29 -17.41
CA ALA A 106 -8.19 17.94 -18.10
C ALA A 106 -8.42 16.89 -19.21
N ILE A 107 -9.07 15.78 -18.88
CA ILE A 107 -9.40 14.70 -19.84
C ILE A 107 -10.32 15.24 -20.95
N GLY A 108 -11.30 16.08 -20.61
CA GLY A 108 -12.20 16.69 -21.58
C GLY A 108 -11.48 17.61 -22.57
N PHE A 109 -10.62 18.51 -22.07
CA PHE A 109 -9.85 19.45 -22.89
C PHE A 109 -8.82 18.73 -23.77
N LEU A 110 -8.02 17.84 -23.19
CA LEU A 110 -6.98 17.13 -23.93
C LEU A 110 -7.59 16.12 -24.91
N GLY A 111 -8.69 15.46 -24.52
CA GLY A 111 -9.38 14.49 -25.35
C GLY A 111 -10.07 15.12 -26.56
N HIS A 112 -10.56 16.35 -26.42
CA HIS A 112 -11.08 17.14 -27.53
C HIS A 112 -10.07 17.31 -28.67
N LEU A 113 -8.78 17.38 -28.35
CA LEU A 113 -7.70 17.56 -29.32
C LEU A 113 -7.20 16.22 -29.88
N ILE A 114 -7.10 15.19 -29.04
CA ILE A 114 -6.50 13.89 -29.41
C ILE A 114 -7.49 12.99 -30.14
N GLU A 115 -8.72 12.87 -29.64
CA GLU A 115 -9.67 11.87 -30.12
C GLU A 115 -10.01 12.02 -31.61
N PRO A 116 -10.18 13.25 -32.18
CA PRO A 116 -10.45 13.41 -33.61
C PRO A 116 -9.32 12.95 -34.55
N VAL A 117 -8.08 12.98 -34.07
CA VAL A 117 -6.89 12.67 -34.88
C VAL A 117 -6.44 11.21 -34.72
N MET A 118 -7.10 10.45 -33.85
CA MET A 118 -6.83 9.03 -33.60
C MET A 118 -8.05 8.17 -33.89
N ARG A 119 -7.83 6.89 -34.21
CA ARG A 119 -8.93 5.92 -34.27
C ARG A 119 -9.43 5.68 -32.85
N ASN A 120 -10.74 5.72 -32.62
CA ASN A 120 -11.35 5.59 -31.28
C ASN A 120 -10.78 4.44 -30.44
N TRP A 121 -10.63 3.24 -31.01
CA TRP A 121 -10.09 2.10 -30.25
C TRP A 121 -8.60 2.25 -29.90
N VAL A 122 -7.81 2.94 -30.74
CA VAL A 122 -6.38 3.21 -30.46
C VAL A 122 -6.28 4.23 -29.34
N TYR A 123 -7.10 5.27 -29.38
CA TYR A 123 -7.16 6.27 -28.31
C TYR A 123 -7.65 5.66 -26.99
N ALA A 124 -8.69 4.82 -27.02
CA ALA A 124 -9.16 4.09 -25.84
C ALA A 124 -8.05 3.19 -25.25
N LEU A 125 -7.35 2.43 -26.10
CA LEU A 125 -6.22 1.60 -25.67
C LEU A 125 -5.09 2.45 -25.07
N PHE A 126 -4.75 3.57 -25.71
CA PHE A 126 -3.77 4.52 -25.20
C PHE A 126 -4.15 5.02 -23.80
N LEU A 127 -5.40 5.42 -23.58
CA LEU A 127 -5.83 5.88 -22.26
C LEU A 127 -5.79 4.77 -21.21
N ILE A 128 -6.28 3.57 -21.53
CA ILE A 128 -6.24 2.42 -20.60
C ILE A 128 -4.80 2.12 -20.19
N VAL A 129 -3.89 2.04 -21.16
CA VAL A 129 -2.48 1.75 -20.89
C VAL A 129 -1.80 2.92 -20.19
N ALA A 130 -2.08 4.16 -20.58
CA ALA A 130 -1.53 5.34 -19.91
C ALA A 130 -1.92 5.38 -18.43
N THR A 131 -3.19 5.13 -18.10
CA THR A 131 -3.67 5.00 -16.72
C THR A 131 -2.87 3.93 -16.00
N PHE A 132 -2.81 2.71 -16.55
CA PHE A 132 -2.12 1.59 -15.91
C PHE A 132 -0.62 1.83 -15.69
N VAL A 133 0.09 2.26 -16.74
CA VAL A 133 1.54 2.54 -16.71
C VAL A 133 1.86 3.63 -15.69
N SER A 134 1.03 4.68 -15.63
CA SER A 134 1.27 5.78 -14.70
C SER A 134 1.18 5.36 -13.24
N LEU A 135 0.31 4.40 -12.89
CA LEU A 135 0.10 4.04 -11.49
C LEU A 135 1.11 3.00 -10.96
N LEU A 136 1.72 2.19 -11.83
CA LEU A 136 2.65 1.13 -11.42
C LEU A 136 3.78 1.59 -10.48
N PRO A 137 4.48 2.72 -10.73
CA PRO A 137 5.57 3.16 -9.87
C PRO A 137 5.13 3.53 -8.46
N GLU A 138 3.91 4.05 -8.28
CA GLU A 138 3.42 4.48 -6.96
C GLU A 138 3.37 3.31 -5.97
N TYR A 139 2.99 2.12 -6.43
CA TYR A 139 2.94 0.92 -5.57
C TYR A 139 4.32 0.43 -5.13
N TYR A 140 5.39 0.80 -5.83
CA TYR A 140 6.76 0.49 -5.40
C TYR A 140 7.11 1.21 -4.09
N TRP A 141 6.60 2.43 -3.91
CA TRP A 141 6.77 3.26 -2.71
C TRP A 141 5.63 3.10 -1.70
N GLU A 142 4.83 2.04 -1.80
CA GLU A 142 3.65 1.81 -0.95
C GLU A 142 2.65 2.99 -0.97
N HIS A 143 2.58 3.73 -2.09
CA HIS A 143 1.54 4.74 -2.30
C HIS A 143 0.32 4.11 -2.98
N TYR A 144 -0.87 4.61 -2.64
CA TYR A 144 -2.16 4.09 -3.11
C TYR A 144 -2.91 5.14 -3.94
N PRO A 145 -2.43 5.44 -5.15
CA PRO A 145 -2.94 6.55 -5.95
C PRO A 145 -4.34 6.28 -6.49
N VAL A 146 -5.14 7.34 -6.59
CA VAL A 146 -6.41 7.35 -7.33
C VAL A 146 -6.41 8.50 -8.34
N GLY A 147 -7.20 8.36 -9.40
CA GLY A 147 -7.51 9.44 -10.34
C GLY A 147 -6.86 9.31 -11.72
N LEU A 148 -7.46 10.01 -12.68
CA LEU A 148 -7.07 9.95 -14.10
C LEU A 148 -5.87 10.86 -14.45
N SER A 149 -5.23 11.47 -13.45
CA SER A 149 -4.25 12.55 -13.67
C SER A 149 -2.98 12.05 -14.35
N GLY A 150 -2.54 10.82 -14.07
CA GLY A 150 -1.45 10.18 -14.80
C GLY A 150 -1.75 9.99 -16.30
N ALA A 151 -2.99 9.58 -16.64
CA ALA A 151 -3.43 9.51 -18.03
C ALA A 151 -3.55 10.90 -18.68
N ALA A 152 -4.03 11.90 -17.94
CA ALA A 152 -4.04 13.29 -18.41
C ALA A 152 -2.62 13.80 -18.70
N PHE A 153 -1.62 13.48 -17.86
CA PHE A 153 -0.23 13.82 -18.13
C PHE A 153 0.34 13.07 -19.34
N ALA A 154 -0.09 11.83 -19.60
CA ALA A 154 0.26 11.14 -20.83
C ALA A 154 -0.35 11.81 -22.08
N MET A 155 -1.61 12.23 -22.01
CA MET A 155 -2.24 13.01 -23.08
C MET A 155 -1.51 14.33 -23.32
N PHE A 156 -1.15 15.04 -22.24
CA PHE A 156 -0.37 16.27 -22.29
C PHE A 156 0.98 16.04 -22.97
N GLY A 157 1.74 15.02 -22.55
CA GLY A 157 3.01 14.65 -23.18
C GLY A 157 2.86 14.34 -24.67
N MET A 158 1.83 13.59 -25.07
CA MET A 158 1.59 13.27 -26.48
C MET A 158 1.27 14.52 -27.31
N LEU A 159 0.47 15.44 -26.77
CA LEU A 159 0.07 16.68 -27.47
C LEU A 159 1.24 17.63 -27.74
N ILE A 160 2.27 17.66 -26.88
CA ILE A 160 3.50 18.42 -27.12
C ILE A 160 4.18 17.99 -28.43
N LEU A 161 4.04 16.71 -28.81
CA LEU A 161 4.61 16.16 -30.04
C LEU A 161 3.64 16.33 -31.22
N LEU A 162 2.36 16.01 -31.02
CA LEU A 162 1.35 16.10 -32.09
C LEU A 162 1.18 17.52 -32.64
N ARG A 163 1.29 18.56 -31.80
CA ARG A 163 1.22 19.96 -32.26
C ARG A 163 2.29 20.34 -33.28
N LYS A 164 3.34 19.53 -33.44
CA LYS A 164 4.40 19.77 -34.43
C LYS A 164 3.99 19.35 -35.84
N THR A 165 2.94 18.55 -35.96
CA THR A 165 2.50 17.93 -37.22
C THR A 165 1.03 18.17 -37.53
N ASP A 166 0.25 18.67 -36.58
CA ASP A 166 -1.17 18.98 -36.74
C ASP A 166 -1.42 20.47 -36.46
N GLU A 167 -1.89 21.19 -37.49
CA GLU A 167 -2.10 22.65 -37.45
C GLU A 167 -3.21 23.03 -36.46
N HIS A 168 -4.30 22.27 -36.42
CA HIS A 168 -5.42 22.57 -35.51
C HIS A 168 -5.01 22.40 -34.04
N ILE A 169 -4.25 21.34 -33.74
CA ILE A 169 -3.68 21.15 -32.40
C ILE A 169 -2.71 22.29 -32.08
N ALA A 170 -1.88 22.74 -33.02
CA ALA A 170 -0.93 23.83 -32.79
C ALA A 170 -1.60 25.18 -32.48
N GLU A 171 -2.76 25.44 -33.09
CA GLU A 171 -3.57 26.65 -32.87
C GLU A 171 -4.19 26.67 -31.46
N VAL A 172 -4.65 25.52 -30.96
CA VAL A 172 -5.34 25.43 -29.66
C VAL A 172 -4.39 25.12 -28.50
N PHE A 173 -3.39 24.28 -28.72
CA PHE A 173 -2.43 23.82 -27.71
C PHE A 173 -1.08 24.54 -27.90
N THR A 174 -1.09 25.81 -27.52
CA THR A 174 0.02 26.74 -27.73
C THR A 174 1.10 26.59 -26.66
N ASP A 175 2.15 27.41 -26.74
CA ASP A 175 3.17 27.47 -25.70
C ASP A 175 2.56 27.84 -24.35
N ARG A 176 1.48 28.62 -24.31
CA ARG A 176 0.76 28.95 -23.08
C ARG A 176 0.28 27.69 -22.36
N GLU A 177 -0.39 26.78 -23.06
CA GLU A 177 -0.92 25.54 -22.48
C GLU A 177 0.22 24.61 -22.01
N ILE A 178 1.35 24.58 -22.74
CA ILE A 178 2.55 23.86 -22.30
C ILE A 178 3.11 24.44 -21.00
N HIS A 179 3.28 25.76 -20.91
CA HIS A 179 3.78 26.40 -19.68
C HIS A 179 2.83 26.17 -18.49
N TRP A 180 1.51 26.22 -18.71
CA TRP A 180 0.55 25.88 -17.68
C TRP A 180 0.63 24.42 -17.24
N GLY A 181 0.74 23.47 -18.18
CA GLY A 181 0.85 22.06 -17.84
C GLY A 181 2.16 21.71 -17.11
N LEU A 182 3.29 22.26 -17.55
CA LEU A 182 4.58 22.09 -16.87
C LEU A 182 4.61 22.83 -15.52
N GLY A 183 4.02 24.02 -15.44
CA GLY A 183 3.88 24.77 -14.19
C GLY A 183 2.99 24.03 -13.18
N TRP A 184 1.90 23.41 -13.64
CA TRP A 184 1.04 22.56 -12.82
C TRP A 184 1.79 21.31 -12.34
N LEU A 185 2.55 20.64 -13.22
CA LEU A 185 3.40 19.51 -12.82
C LEU A 185 4.39 19.90 -11.71
N LEU A 186 5.08 21.04 -11.87
CA LEU A 186 6.01 21.54 -10.85
C LEU A 186 5.27 21.90 -9.55
N LEU A 187 4.09 22.52 -9.65
CA LEU A 187 3.28 22.87 -8.49
C LEU A 187 2.85 21.62 -7.71
N CYS A 188 2.50 20.52 -8.37
CA CYS A 188 2.19 19.25 -7.70
C CYS A 188 3.35 18.78 -6.79
N PHE A 189 4.58 18.83 -7.29
CA PHE A 189 5.77 18.50 -6.49
C PHE A 189 5.95 19.46 -5.30
N VAL A 190 5.75 20.76 -5.50
CA VAL A 190 5.86 21.76 -4.44
C VAL A 190 4.80 21.54 -3.35
N LEU A 191 3.55 21.25 -3.73
CA LEU A 191 2.45 21.02 -2.79
C LEU A 191 2.67 19.75 -1.97
N THR A 192 3.17 18.67 -2.58
CA THR A 192 3.56 17.44 -1.85
C THR A 192 4.73 17.71 -0.91
N TYR A 193 5.77 18.41 -1.38
CA TYR A 193 6.96 18.72 -0.57
C TYR A 193 6.62 19.58 0.66
N LEU A 194 5.67 20.52 0.52
CA LEU A 194 5.20 21.35 1.63
C LEU A 194 4.18 20.65 2.54
N GLY A 195 3.82 19.39 2.27
CA GLY A 195 2.82 18.64 3.03
C GLY A 195 1.41 19.19 2.92
N ILE A 196 1.11 19.98 1.87
CA ILE A 196 -0.21 20.61 1.68
C ILE A 196 -1.20 19.64 1.04
N LEU A 197 -0.75 18.88 0.03
CA LEU A 197 -1.54 17.85 -0.64
C LEU A 197 -0.66 16.63 -0.91
N ASN A 198 -1.16 15.43 -0.63
CA ASN A 198 -0.49 14.20 -1.02
C ASN A 198 -0.82 13.87 -2.49
N ILE A 199 0.08 14.20 -3.41
CA ILE A 199 -0.11 14.03 -4.85
C ILE A 199 0.80 12.92 -5.38
N ALA A 200 0.20 12.04 -6.20
CA ALA A 200 0.85 10.95 -6.93
C ALA A 200 1.79 11.47 -8.04
N ASN A 201 2.91 12.07 -7.63
CA ASN A 201 3.86 12.72 -8.52
C ASN A 201 4.63 11.72 -9.42
N ALA A 202 4.85 10.48 -8.95
CA ALA A 202 5.46 9.46 -9.80
C ALA A 202 4.51 9.09 -10.95
N ALA A 203 3.20 9.05 -10.70
CA ALA A 203 2.20 8.86 -11.74
C ALA A 203 2.15 10.01 -12.75
N HIS A 204 2.30 11.26 -12.30
CA HIS A 204 2.35 12.41 -13.20
C HIS A 204 3.57 12.37 -14.12
N VAL A 205 4.75 12.12 -13.57
CA VAL A 205 6.00 12.06 -14.36
C VAL A 205 5.99 10.87 -15.32
N THR A 206 5.64 9.68 -14.85
CA THR A 206 5.67 8.48 -15.70
C THR A 206 4.57 8.51 -16.76
N GLY A 207 3.39 9.03 -16.43
CA GLY A 207 2.35 9.35 -17.42
C GLY A 207 2.87 10.31 -18.48
N PHE A 208 3.45 11.44 -18.09
CA PHE A 208 4.04 12.42 -19.01
C PHE A 208 5.08 11.81 -19.95
N LEU A 209 6.04 11.06 -19.40
CA LEU A 209 7.09 10.40 -20.18
C LEU A 209 6.51 9.33 -21.13
N TYR A 210 5.53 8.55 -20.69
CA TYR A 210 4.81 7.60 -21.55
C TYR A 210 4.12 8.32 -22.72
N GLY A 211 3.47 9.45 -22.44
CA GLY A 211 2.86 10.33 -23.43
C GLY A 211 3.83 10.86 -24.47
N LEU A 212 4.99 11.37 -24.03
CA LEU A 212 6.06 11.83 -24.93
C LEU A 212 6.53 10.68 -25.83
N LEU A 213 6.76 9.50 -25.27
CA LEU A 213 7.19 8.32 -26.04
C LEU A 213 6.12 7.91 -27.06
N ALA A 214 4.85 7.85 -26.67
CA ALA A 214 3.74 7.58 -27.57
C ALA A 214 3.66 8.60 -28.71
N GLY A 215 3.76 9.89 -28.38
CA GLY A 215 3.80 10.98 -29.34
C GLY A 215 4.94 10.82 -30.34
N VAL A 216 6.17 10.54 -29.87
CA VAL A 216 7.32 10.26 -30.74
C VAL A 216 7.04 9.08 -31.66
N VAL A 217 6.46 7.98 -31.18
CA VAL A 217 6.13 6.82 -32.03
C VAL A 217 5.14 7.18 -33.14
N VAL A 218 4.17 8.04 -32.83
CA VAL A 218 3.15 8.49 -33.79
C VAL A 218 3.75 9.40 -34.86
N ILE A 219 4.54 10.40 -34.48
CA ILE A 219 5.01 11.45 -35.41
C ILE A 219 6.34 11.12 -36.11
N ASN A 220 7.11 10.13 -35.63
CA ASN A 220 8.49 9.96 -36.06
C ASN A 220 8.63 9.24 -37.42
N HIS A 221 9.08 10.00 -38.42
CA HIS A 221 9.45 9.50 -39.75
C HIS A 221 10.95 9.36 -39.97
N SER A 222 11.79 9.61 -38.96
CA SER A 222 13.26 9.54 -39.08
C SER A 222 13.81 8.11 -39.21
N ARG A 223 15.13 8.00 -39.46
CA ARG A 223 15.86 6.72 -39.45
C ARG A 223 15.75 5.94 -38.13
N TRP A 224 15.40 6.60 -37.03
CA TRP A 224 15.26 5.98 -35.71
C TRP A 224 13.85 5.46 -35.40
N LYS A 225 12.90 5.58 -36.33
CA LYS A 225 11.49 5.16 -36.10
C LYS A 225 11.35 3.72 -35.59
N SER A 226 12.18 2.80 -36.09
CA SER A 226 12.16 1.40 -35.66
C SER A 226 12.64 1.23 -34.22
N LEU A 227 13.62 2.02 -33.78
CA LEU A 227 14.11 2.00 -32.40
C LEU A 227 13.02 2.46 -31.42
N PHE A 228 12.35 3.58 -31.70
CA PHE A 228 11.29 4.07 -30.82
C PHE A 228 10.07 3.14 -30.79
N ARG A 229 9.70 2.55 -31.94
CA ARG A 229 8.64 1.52 -31.99
C ARG A 229 9.04 0.27 -31.21
N PHE A 230 10.28 -0.17 -31.33
CA PHE A 230 10.81 -1.28 -30.54
C PHE A 230 10.79 -0.96 -29.04
N ALA A 231 11.26 0.22 -28.65
CA ALA A 231 11.25 0.69 -27.26
C ALA A 231 9.81 0.74 -26.70
N PHE A 232 8.86 1.23 -27.50
CA PHE A 232 7.44 1.25 -27.12
C PHE A 232 6.89 -0.16 -26.94
N VAL A 233 7.14 -1.08 -27.88
CA VAL A 233 6.72 -2.48 -27.74
C VAL A 233 7.39 -3.14 -26.52
N ALA A 234 8.69 -2.95 -26.34
CA ALA A 234 9.45 -3.47 -25.20
C ALA A 234 8.90 -2.93 -23.87
N LEU A 235 8.53 -1.66 -23.79
CA LEU A 235 7.87 -1.07 -22.62
C LEU A 235 6.55 -1.77 -22.30
N HIS A 236 5.70 -2.05 -23.31
CA HIS A 236 4.44 -2.75 -23.10
C HIS A 236 4.66 -4.20 -22.65
N LEU A 237 5.67 -4.88 -23.20
CA LEU A 237 6.06 -6.22 -22.76
C LEU A 237 6.61 -6.20 -21.33
N ALA A 238 7.32 -5.14 -20.95
CA ALA A 238 7.85 -4.95 -19.60
C ALA A 238 6.75 -4.69 -18.54
N LEU A 239 5.52 -4.35 -18.95
CA LEU A 239 4.40 -4.22 -18.01
C LEU A 239 4.04 -5.54 -17.34
N ILE A 240 4.27 -6.67 -18.00
CA ILE A 240 4.00 -8.00 -17.43
C ILE A 240 4.90 -8.26 -16.21
N PRO A 241 6.25 -8.25 -16.33
CA PRO A 241 7.11 -8.41 -15.17
C PRO A 241 6.98 -7.25 -14.17
N ALA A 242 6.73 -6.01 -14.61
CA ALA A 242 6.51 -4.89 -13.68
C ALA A 242 5.28 -5.11 -12.80
N THR A 243 4.16 -5.54 -13.38
CA THR A 243 2.93 -5.86 -12.65
C THR A 243 3.17 -7.06 -11.73
N TRP A 244 3.89 -8.08 -12.21
CA TRP A 244 4.26 -9.23 -11.38
C TRP A 244 5.01 -8.82 -10.12
N LEU A 245 5.99 -7.92 -10.27
CA LEU A 245 6.80 -7.43 -9.15
C LEU A 245 5.99 -6.53 -8.20
N VAL A 246 4.98 -5.80 -8.68
CA VAL A 246 4.03 -5.08 -7.82
C VAL A 246 3.18 -6.06 -7.00
N CYS A 247 2.75 -7.17 -7.59
CA CYS A 247 2.03 -8.24 -6.88
C CYS A 247 2.95 -9.09 -5.99
N HIS A 248 4.25 -9.15 -6.27
CA HIS A 248 5.22 -9.97 -5.53
C HIS A 248 6.46 -9.14 -5.17
N PRO A 249 6.33 -8.15 -4.26
CA PRO A 249 7.42 -7.25 -3.94
C PRO A 249 8.40 -7.94 -3.00
N TYR A 250 9.31 -8.75 -3.56
CA TYR A 250 10.34 -9.50 -2.81
C TYR A 250 11.33 -8.63 -2.03
N TRP A 251 11.28 -7.31 -2.20
CA TRP A 251 12.06 -6.34 -1.42
C TRP A 251 11.30 -5.83 -0.20
N ASN A 252 10.03 -6.19 -0.01
CA ASN A 252 9.17 -5.71 1.07
C ASN A 252 9.00 -6.80 2.15
N GLY A 253 9.42 -6.53 3.39
CA GLY A 253 9.29 -7.48 4.49
C GLY A 253 7.84 -7.79 4.87
N LYS A 254 6.92 -6.85 4.70
CA LYS A 254 5.48 -7.06 4.94
C LYS A 254 4.87 -8.07 3.98
N TYR A 255 5.42 -8.20 2.76
CA TYR A 255 4.99 -9.23 1.81
C TYR A 255 5.35 -10.63 2.30
N TYR A 256 6.53 -10.82 2.89
CA TYR A 256 6.89 -12.10 3.50
C TYR A 256 6.05 -12.40 4.73
N TRP A 257 5.73 -11.39 5.54
CA TRP A 257 4.77 -11.55 6.62
C TRP A 257 3.38 -11.96 6.10
N TYR A 258 2.90 -11.37 5.01
CA TYR A 258 1.69 -11.83 4.33
C TYR A 258 1.80 -13.30 3.90
N LEU A 259 2.89 -13.70 3.23
CA LEU A 259 3.11 -15.10 2.83
C LEU A 259 3.15 -16.06 4.03
N ALA A 260 3.75 -15.64 5.15
CA ALA A 260 3.82 -16.40 6.38
C ALA A 260 2.44 -16.72 6.98
N ARG A 261 1.44 -15.85 6.76
CA ARG A 261 0.05 -16.07 7.21
C ARG A 261 -0.78 -16.88 6.20
N HIS A 262 -0.26 -17.11 5.00
CA HIS A 262 -0.90 -17.91 3.95
C HIS A 262 -0.27 -19.31 3.78
N THR A 263 0.71 -19.67 4.60
CA THR A 263 1.26 -21.04 4.65
C THR A 263 0.83 -21.77 5.92
N GLU A 264 0.57 -23.06 5.77
CA GLU A 264 0.26 -23.98 6.87
C GLU A 264 1.52 -24.63 7.47
N ASP A 265 2.62 -24.66 6.70
CA ASP A 265 3.88 -25.24 7.15
C ASP A 265 4.60 -24.27 8.10
N LEU A 266 4.78 -24.68 9.35
CA LEU A 266 5.46 -23.89 10.37
C LEU A 266 6.93 -23.59 9.99
N GLY A 267 7.61 -24.52 9.32
CA GLY A 267 8.99 -24.31 8.87
C GLY A 267 9.08 -23.22 7.81
N GLN A 268 8.22 -23.29 6.79
CA GLN A 268 8.10 -22.24 5.78
C GLN A 268 7.64 -20.90 6.36
N ARG A 269 6.70 -20.91 7.31
CA ARG A 269 6.26 -19.71 8.03
C ARG A 269 7.42 -19.01 8.74
N ILE A 270 8.24 -19.75 9.49
CA ILE A 270 9.43 -19.21 10.15
C ILE A 270 10.41 -18.63 9.12
N THR A 271 10.62 -19.32 8.00
CA THR A 271 11.51 -18.84 6.93
C THR A 271 11.04 -17.51 6.35
N TYR A 272 9.74 -17.37 6.07
CA TYR A 272 9.17 -16.12 5.59
C TYR A 272 9.26 -15.00 6.63
N LEU A 273 8.91 -15.28 7.90
CA LEU A 273 9.00 -14.28 8.96
C LEU A 273 10.45 -13.81 9.20
N GLN A 274 11.43 -14.71 9.10
CA GLN A 274 12.85 -14.35 9.16
C GLN A 274 13.22 -13.38 8.03
N GLN A 275 12.85 -13.71 6.78
CA GLN A 275 13.05 -12.80 5.63
C GLN A 275 12.34 -11.45 5.84
N GLY A 276 11.15 -11.47 6.43
CA GLY A 276 10.40 -10.28 6.78
C GLY A 276 11.13 -9.38 7.78
N VAL A 277 11.70 -9.96 8.84
CA VAL A 277 12.51 -9.21 9.84
C VAL A 277 13.83 -8.71 9.24
N ASP A 278 14.44 -9.46 8.34
CA ASP A 278 15.70 -9.06 7.70
C ASP A 278 15.49 -7.84 6.76
N LEU A 279 14.36 -7.81 6.03
CA LEU A 279 14.01 -6.72 5.11
C LEU A 279 13.34 -5.53 5.81
N SER A 280 12.53 -5.77 6.83
CA SER A 280 11.77 -4.76 7.57
C SER A 280 12.04 -4.89 9.07
N PRO A 281 13.28 -4.61 9.50
CA PRO A 281 13.74 -4.84 10.87
C PRO A 281 13.01 -4.04 11.96
N GLY A 282 12.36 -2.93 11.59
CA GLY A 282 11.59 -2.08 12.50
C GLY A 282 10.11 -2.45 12.63
N GLU A 283 9.61 -3.42 11.87
CA GLU A 283 8.20 -3.84 11.90
C GLU A 283 7.94 -4.78 13.10
N PRO A 284 7.31 -4.28 14.18
CA PRO A 284 7.26 -5.00 15.45
C PRO A 284 6.41 -6.28 15.35
N LYS A 285 5.32 -6.26 14.57
CA LYS A 285 4.41 -7.41 14.40
C LYS A 285 5.10 -8.60 13.72
N ILE A 286 5.99 -8.35 12.76
CA ILE A 286 6.73 -9.41 12.06
C ILE A 286 7.66 -10.12 13.06
N GLY A 287 8.39 -9.33 13.87
CA GLY A 287 9.26 -9.86 14.93
C GLY A 287 8.48 -10.62 16.01
N ALA A 288 7.32 -10.12 16.43
CA ALA A 288 6.45 -10.78 17.40
C ALA A 288 5.93 -12.14 16.87
N GLU A 289 5.46 -12.18 15.62
CA GLU A 289 5.01 -13.42 15.00
C GLU A 289 6.14 -14.42 14.78
N LEU A 290 7.35 -13.95 14.48
CA LEU A 290 8.54 -14.80 14.40
C LEU A 290 8.86 -15.42 15.77
N ALA A 291 8.91 -14.59 16.83
CA ALA A 291 9.16 -15.06 18.19
C ALA A 291 8.12 -16.11 18.63
N LEU A 292 6.84 -15.88 18.36
CA LEU A 292 5.77 -16.85 18.66
C LEU A 292 5.86 -18.12 17.81
N SER A 293 6.30 -18.02 16.56
CA SER A 293 6.45 -19.19 15.68
C SER A 293 7.64 -20.06 16.11
N LEU A 294 8.75 -19.44 16.52
CA LEU A 294 9.91 -20.13 17.12
C LEU A 294 9.55 -20.78 18.45
N TYR A 295 8.79 -20.10 19.30
CA TYR A 295 8.35 -20.64 20.59
C TYR A 295 7.66 -22.02 20.46
N ARG A 296 6.93 -22.24 19.36
CA ARG A 296 6.22 -23.50 19.09
C ARG A 296 7.16 -24.66 18.74
N THR A 297 8.35 -24.39 18.22
CA THR A 297 9.33 -25.42 17.84
C THR A 297 10.35 -25.69 18.95
N GLU A 298 10.49 -24.75 19.90
CA GLU A 298 11.51 -24.80 20.94
C GLU A 298 11.08 -25.55 22.22
N SER A 299 12.00 -26.36 22.76
CA SER A 299 11.88 -26.96 24.09
C SER A 299 12.14 -25.93 25.19
N VAL A 300 13.13 -25.06 24.99
CA VAL A 300 13.45 -23.90 25.83
C VAL A 300 13.51 -22.68 24.92
N PRO A 301 12.77 -21.59 25.20
CA PRO A 301 12.45 -20.58 24.20
C PRO A 301 13.54 -19.51 24.02
N PHE A 302 14.80 -19.91 23.82
CA PHE A 302 15.92 -18.97 23.71
C PHE A 302 15.88 -18.16 22.40
N ALA A 303 15.61 -18.77 21.25
CA ALA A 303 15.54 -18.04 19.98
C ALA A 303 14.29 -17.15 19.92
N SER A 304 13.16 -17.63 20.46
CA SER A 304 11.97 -16.80 20.65
C SER A 304 12.25 -15.57 21.51
N TRP A 305 12.93 -15.76 22.65
CA TRP A 305 13.36 -14.69 23.55
C TRP A 305 14.29 -13.70 22.86
N GLU A 306 15.34 -14.18 22.20
CA GLU A 306 16.28 -13.33 21.46
C GLU A 306 15.58 -12.48 20.39
N THR A 307 14.67 -13.10 19.65
CA THR A 307 13.93 -12.45 18.56
C THR A 307 13.07 -11.31 19.08
N ILE A 308 12.31 -11.53 20.16
CA ILE A 308 11.45 -10.47 20.70
C ILE A 308 12.26 -9.33 21.31
N LEU A 309 13.39 -9.61 21.97
CA LEU A 309 14.28 -8.58 22.50
C LEU A 309 14.90 -7.74 21.38
N LYS A 310 15.38 -8.38 20.29
CA LYS A 310 15.89 -7.68 19.11
C LYS A 310 14.83 -6.81 18.43
N SER A 311 13.58 -7.29 18.37
CA SER A 311 12.44 -6.51 17.89
C SER A 311 12.19 -5.28 18.76
N LEU A 312 12.12 -5.45 20.09
CA LEU A 312 11.93 -4.37 21.06
C LEU A 312 13.06 -3.34 21.08
N LYS A 313 14.32 -3.77 20.85
CA LYS A 313 15.46 -2.85 20.71
C LYS A 313 15.27 -1.89 19.53
N ARG A 314 14.66 -2.37 18.44
CA ARG A 314 14.42 -1.60 17.22
C ARG A 314 13.12 -0.79 17.28
N ASN A 315 12.07 -1.33 17.90
CA ASN A 315 10.81 -0.63 18.14
C ASN A 315 10.50 -0.61 19.65
N ARG A 316 10.98 0.44 20.33
CA ARG A 316 10.95 0.54 21.80
C ARG A 316 9.56 0.84 22.35
N SER A 317 8.66 1.41 21.54
CA SER A 317 7.28 1.77 21.89
C SER A 317 6.31 0.59 21.82
N TYR A 318 6.74 -0.56 21.32
CA TYR A 318 5.87 -1.72 21.12
C TYR A 318 5.53 -2.44 22.44
N GLU A 319 4.53 -1.94 23.16
CA GLU A 319 4.10 -2.45 24.47
C GLU A 319 3.58 -3.90 24.42
N LYS A 320 2.90 -4.29 23.33
CA LYS A 320 2.48 -5.68 23.14
C LYS A 320 3.67 -6.63 23.04
N GLY A 321 4.79 -6.17 22.49
CA GLY A 321 6.04 -6.93 22.50
C GLY A 321 6.62 -7.11 23.91
N VAL A 322 6.49 -6.10 24.77
CA VAL A 322 6.91 -6.19 26.18
C VAL A 322 6.05 -7.20 26.93
N GLU A 323 4.73 -7.18 26.73
CA GLU A 323 3.82 -8.19 27.27
C GLU A 323 4.21 -9.60 26.80
N LEU A 324 4.43 -9.78 25.49
CA LEU A 324 4.87 -11.05 24.91
C LEU A 324 6.21 -11.52 25.49
N ALA A 325 7.18 -10.62 25.63
CA ALA A 325 8.47 -10.94 26.24
C ALA A 325 8.28 -11.42 27.69
N ARG A 326 7.50 -10.72 28.52
CA ARG A 326 7.19 -11.16 29.89
C ARG A 326 6.55 -12.55 29.92
N LEU A 327 5.70 -12.88 28.95
CA LEU A 327 5.09 -14.20 28.83
C LEU A 327 6.12 -15.29 28.47
N ILE A 328 7.04 -15.01 27.54
CA ILE A 328 8.16 -15.91 27.18
C ILE A 328 9.08 -16.12 28.40
N TRP A 329 9.38 -15.05 29.14
CA TRP A 329 10.20 -15.10 30.36
C TRP A 329 9.68 -16.10 31.39
N LYS A 330 8.36 -16.15 31.60
CA LYS A 330 7.70 -17.09 32.53
C LYS A 330 7.89 -18.57 32.16
N GLN A 331 8.32 -18.86 30.94
CA GLN A 331 8.57 -20.22 30.46
C GLN A 331 9.99 -20.72 30.79
N PHE A 332 10.87 -19.86 31.30
CA PHE A 332 12.17 -20.30 31.84
C PHE A 332 12.01 -20.77 33.28
N HIS A 333 12.19 -22.07 33.50
CA HIS A 333 11.88 -22.71 34.79
C HIS A 333 13.12 -22.89 35.69
N SER A 334 14.30 -23.11 35.11
CA SER A 334 15.54 -23.28 35.90
C SER A 334 16.30 -21.97 36.06
N GLU A 335 17.06 -21.85 37.16
CA GLU A 335 17.92 -20.68 37.36
C GLU A 335 19.02 -20.57 36.30
N ASP A 336 19.51 -21.69 35.77
CA ASP A 336 20.46 -21.69 34.64
C ASP A 336 19.84 -21.09 33.38
N GLN A 337 18.58 -21.44 33.08
CA GLN A 337 17.84 -20.89 31.94
C GLN A 337 17.62 -19.38 32.11
N LYS A 338 17.18 -18.96 33.31
CA LYS A 338 16.98 -17.54 33.63
C LYS A 338 18.28 -16.74 33.59
N ALA A 339 19.40 -17.32 34.04
CA ALA A 339 20.72 -16.71 33.98
C ALA A 339 21.16 -16.47 32.53
N GLN A 340 20.99 -17.48 31.66
CA GLN A 340 21.29 -17.33 30.23
C GLN A 340 20.38 -16.29 29.56
N ALA A 341 19.07 -16.33 29.84
CA ALA A 341 18.12 -15.38 29.27
C ALA A 341 18.41 -13.92 29.71
N ARG A 342 18.85 -13.70 30.96
CA ARG A 342 19.33 -12.38 31.44
C ARG A 342 20.61 -11.95 30.73
N ALA A 343 21.57 -12.85 30.54
CA ALA A 343 22.80 -12.53 29.79
C ALA A 343 22.49 -12.08 28.35
N MET A 344 21.44 -12.61 27.72
CA MET A 344 20.99 -12.14 26.40
C MET A 344 20.41 -10.72 26.44
N VAL A 345 19.74 -10.32 27.53
CA VAL A 345 19.30 -8.93 27.73
C VAL A 345 20.53 -8.02 27.81
N ASP A 346 21.53 -8.42 28.60
CA ASP A 346 22.79 -7.69 28.75
C ASP A 346 23.51 -7.49 27.40
N GLU A 347 23.58 -8.55 26.60
CA GLU A 347 24.18 -8.51 25.26
C GLU A 347 23.40 -7.61 24.30
N ILE A 348 22.07 -7.67 24.32
CA ILE A 348 21.24 -6.94 23.37
C ILE A 348 21.12 -5.47 23.76
N PHE A 349 20.90 -5.12 25.03
CA PHE A 349 20.62 -3.74 25.45
C PHE A 349 21.84 -3.00 25.99
N GLY A 350 22.93 -3.69 26.34
CA GLY A 350 24.18 -3.06 26.77
C GLY A 350 23.98 -2.20 28.02
N ASP A 351 24.29 -0.91 27.92
CA ASP A 351 24.18 0.02 29.05
C ASP A 351 22.73 0.22 29.55
N GLU A 352 21.72 -0.10 28.73
CA GLU A 352 20.30 0.03 29.09
C GLU A 352 19.73 -1.25 29.73
N SER A 353 20.55 -2.26 30.01
CA SER A 353 20.07 -3.59 30.38
C SER A 353 19.35 -3.62 31.73
N GLU A 354 19.71 -2.73 32.67
CA GLU A 354 19.00 -2.59 33.95
C GLU A 354 17.57 -2.05 33.72
N ASP A 355 17.42 -0.95 32.96
CA ASP A 355 16.11 -0.36 32.65
C ASP A 355 15.19 -1.35 31.92
N TRP A 356 15.75 -2.11 30.98
CA TRP A 356 15.00 -3.15 30.27
C TRP A 356 14.67 -4.35 31.15
N SER A 357 15.57 -4.74 32.07
CA SER A 357 15.29 -5.80 33.04
C SER A 357 14.13 -5.43 33.95
N ASP A 358 14.06 -4.17 34.38
CA ASP A 358 12.95 -3.65 35.18
C ASP A 358 11.65 -3.57 34.36
N ARG A 359 11.72 -3.05 33.13
CA ARG A 359 10.57 -2.99 32.22
C ARG A 359 10.03 -4.40 31.91
N LEU A 360 10.90 -5.38 31.75
CA LEU A 360 10.54 -6.78 31.51
C LEU A 360 10.24 -7.56 32.79
N GLN A 361 10.35 -6.93 33.97
CA GLN A 361 10.06 -7.52 35.28
C GLN A 361 10.86 -8.81 35.58
N LEU A 362 12.14 -8.84 35.19
CA LEU A 362 12.98 -10.04 35.30
C LEU A 362 13.44 -10.36 36.73
N THR A 363 13.30 -9.40 37.65
CA THR A 363 13.78 -9.43 39.04
C THR A 363 12.67 -9.60 40.08
N GLN A 364 11.39 -9.48 39.70
CA GLN A 364 10.29 -9.65 40.63
C GLN A 364 10.09 -11.13 41.00
N VAL A 365 10.25 -11.45 42.28
CA VAL A 365 9.81 -12.73 42.86
C VAL A 365 8.28 -12.69 42.89
N GLU A 366 7.60 -13.64 42.24
CA GLU A 366 6.14 -13.76 42.31
C GLU A 366 5.71 -13.89 43.79
N MET A 367 5.24 -12.80 44.39
CA MET A 367 4.42 -12.90 45.60
C MET A 367 3.06 -13.43 45.16
N VAL A 368 2.85 -14.74 45.34
CA VAL A 368 1.55 -15.37 45.21
C VAL A 368 0.61 -14.74 46.24
N GLN A 369 -0.19 -13.77 45.80
CA GLN A 369 -1.32 -13.26 46.56
C GLN A 369 -2.52 -14.17 46.27
N THR A 370 -2.59 -15.29 46.98
CA THR A 370 -3.84 -16.07 47.09
C THR A 370 -4.82 -15.23 47.90
N ASP A 371 -5.75 -14.55 47.23
CA ASP A 371 -7.11 -14.26 47.74
C ASP A 371 -7.94 -13.52 46.69
N LEU A 372 -8.34 -14.18 45.61
CA LEU A 372 -9.55 -13.82 44.86
C LEU A 372 -10.19 -15.10 44.29
N ALA A 373 -11.52 -15.20 44.46
CA ALA A 373 -12.33 -16.34 44.06
C ALA A 373 -12.26 -16.58 42.54
N PRO A 374 -12.46 -17.83 42.06
CA PRO A 374 -12.33 -18.13 40.63
C PRO A 374 -13.47 -17.50 39.85
N GLU A 375 -13.18 -16.46 39.08
CA GLU A 375 -14.06 -16.07 37.98
C GLU A 375 -14.08 -17.21 36.96
N ARG A 376 -15.29 -17.75 36.72
CA ARG A 376 -15.53 -18.76 35.70
C ARG A 376 -15.32 -18.14 34.32
N GLY A 377 -14.28 -18.56 33.60
CA GLY A 377 -14.32 -18.63 32.13
C GLY A 377 -13.19 -18.00 31.32
N GLY A 378 -12.14 -17.43 31.92
CA GLY A 378 -10.97 -16.93 31.19
C GLY A 378 -9.73 -17.80 31.43
N LYS A 379 -9.05 -18.24 30.37
CA LYS A 379 -7.72 -18.89 30.48
C LYS A 379 -6.69 -17.85 30.89
N GLY A 380 -5.77 -18.19 31.79
CA GLY A 380 -4.70 -17.26 32.21
C GLY A 380 -3.65 -17.01 31.11
N PRO A 381 -2.85 -15.92 31.15
CA PRO A 381 -1.87 -15.59 30.11
C PRO A 381 -0.78 -16.66 29.89
N ALA A 382 -0.41 -17.41 30.93
CA ALA A 382 0.51 -18.54 30.81
C ALA A 382 -0.15 -19.77 30.16
N GLU A 383 -1.45 -19.98 30.42
CA GLU A 383 -2.23 -21.00 29.73
C GLU A 383 -2.46 -20.63 28.25
N GLU A 384 -2.46 -19.35 27.88
CA GLU A 384 -2.55 -18.90 26.48
C GLU A 384 -1.30 -19.26 25.66
N LEU A 385 -0.09 -19.14 26.22
CA LEU A 385 1.13 -19.61 25.55
C LEU A 385 1.23 -21.14 25.48
N LEU A 386 0.82 -21.84 26.55
CA LEU A 386 0.73 -23.31 26.54
C LEU A 386 -0.28 -23.79 25.49
N PHE A 387 -1.40 -23.09 25.35
CA PHE A 387 -2.41 -23.34 24.32
C PHE A 387 -1.84 -23.16 22.90
N LEU A 388 -0.84 -22.30 22.70
CA LEU A 388 -0.16 -22.16 21.40
C LEU A 388 0.74 -23.36 21.03
N LYS A 389 1.21 -24.14 22.02
CA LYS A 389 1.88 -25.44 21.77
C LYS A 389 0.87 -26.56 21.54
N GLU A 390 -0.31 -26.49 22.16
CA GLU A 390 -1.37 -27.50 22.05
C GLU A 390 -2.24 -27.35 20.80
N GLN A 391 -2.41 -26.13 20.29
CA GLN A 391 -3.12 -25.91 19.05
C GLN A 391 -2.24 -26.31 17.86
N GLY A 392 -2.69 -27.34 17.15
CA GLY A 392 -2.26 -27.60 15.76
C GLY A 392 -2.48 -26.38 14.86
N PRO A 393 -1.95 -26.40 13.63
CA PRO A 393 -1.91 -25.22 12.75
C PRO A 393 -3.27 -24.52 12.69
N GLN A 394 -3.34 -23.33 13.30
CA GLN A 394 -4.58 -22.56 13.36
C GLN A 394 -5.00 -22.20 11.94
N THR A 395 -6.14 -22.75 11.55
CA THR A 395 -6.78 -22.57 10.25
C THR A 395 -7.43 -21.19 10.22
N ARG A 396 -6.69 -20.17 9.82
CA ARG A 396 -7.32 -18.91 9.43
C ARG A 396 -6.71 -18.45 8.12
N THR A 397 -7.19 -19.04 7.02
CA THR A 397 -7.11 -18.40 5.71
C THR A 397 -7.76 -17.03 5.89
N LEU A 398 -6.94 -15.98 5.85
CA LEU A 398 -7.37 -14.62 6.09
C LEU A 398 -8.30 -14.23 4.95
N LYS A 399 -9.58 -14.08 5.26
CA LYS A 399 -10.58 -13.77 4.23
C LYS A 399 -10.56 -12.26 3.97
N PRO A 400 -11.02 -11.80 2.79
CA PRO A 400 -11.29 -10.39 2.57
C PRO A 400 -12.23 -9.76 3.63
N GLN A 401 -12.98 -10.56 4.39
CA GLN A 401 -13.81 -10.10 5.51
C GLN A 401 -13.02 -9.76 6.78
N ASP A 402 -11.80 -10.29 6.93
CA ASP A 402 -10.89 -9.97 8.03
C ASP A 402 -10.03 -8.72 7.70
N LEU A 403 -10.27 -8.05 6.58
CA LEU A 403 -9.52 -6.88 6.11
C LEU A 403 -10.36 -5.60 6.12
N THR A 404 -9.71 -4.48 6.44
CA THR A 404 -10.28 -3.13 6.31
C THR A 404 -9.21 -2.14 5.88
N ALA A 405 -9.60 -1.04 5.23
CA ALA A 405 -8.71 0.08 4.96
C ALA A 405 -8.56 0.94 6.23
N PRO A 406 -7.33 1.24 6.70
CA PRO A 406 -7.10 2.05 7.89
C PRO A 406 -7.48 3.51 7.65
N GLN A 407 -7.66 4.28 8.72
CA GLN A 407 -7.95 5.71 8.59
C GLN A 407 -6.71 6.45 8.06
N VAL A 408 -6.83 7.14 6.91
CA VAL A 408 -5.76 8.00 6.39
C VAL A 408 -5.99 9.44 6.88
N ASP A 409 -5.03 9.99 7.66
CA ASP A 409 -5.01 11.42 8.02
C ASP A 409 -4.27 12.23 6.94
N PRO A 410 -4.96 13.05 6.13
CA PRO A 410 -4.33 13.87 5.10
C PRO A 410 -3.45 15.00 5.65
N GLY A 411 -3.53 15.31 6.95
CA GLY A 411 -2.71 16.31 7.62
C GLY A 411 -1.52 15.74 8.40
N SER A 412 -1.38 14.41 8.48
CA SER A 412 -0.28 13.78 9.21
C SER A 412 0.99 13.72 8.35
N PRO A 413 2.11 14.36 8.78
CA PRO A 413 3.41 14.23 8.12
C PRO A 413 3.91 12.77 8.05
N GLN A 414 3.33 11.86 8.85
CA GLN A 414 3.73 10.45 8.92
C GLN A 414 3.28 9.64 7.69
N SER A 415 2.40 10.18 6.85
CA SER A 415 2.04 9.57 5.57
C SER A 415 3.11 9.77 4.46
N ALA A 416 4.19 10.51 4.74
CA ALA A 416 5.26 10.81 3.79
C ALA A 416 6.68 10.90 4.43
N VAL A 417 6.92 10.26 5.58
CA VAL A 417 8.26 10.21 6.18
C VAL A 417 8.82 8.78 6.11
N GLU A 418 9.91 8.63 5.35
CA GLU A 418 10.80 7.47 5.43
C GLU A 418 11.14 7.20 6.91
N GLY A 419 10.76 6.02 7.40
CA GLY A 419 11.11 5.56 8.75
C GLY A 419 9.96 5.43 9.75
N VAL A 420 8.70 5.68 9.37
CA VAL A 420 7.54 5.28 10.19
C VAL A 420 7.09 3.88 9.75
N THR A 421 7.85 2.86 10.14
CA THR A 421 7.16 1.70 10.74
C THR A 421 6.47 2.31 11.94
N LEU A 422 5.15 2.27 11.95
CA LEU A 422 4.30 2.63 13.08
C LEU A 422 5.02 2.63 14.45
#